data_AF-A0A349Z330-F1
#
_entry.id   AF-A0A349Z330-F1
#
_cell.length_a   1.000
_cell.length_b   1.000
_cell.length_c   1.000
_cell.angle_alpha   90.00
_cell.angle_beta   90.00
_cell.angle_gamma   90.00
#
_symmetry.space_group_name_H-M   'P 1'
#
loop_
_entity.id
_entity.type
_entity.pdbx_description
1 polymer ?
#
loop_
_entity_poly.entity_id
_entity_poly.type
_entity_poly.pdbx_seq_one_letter_code
_entity_poly.pdbx_strand_id
1 'polypeptide(L)'
;MFRYSKLIAAIFISASLTGCNSDSDTTLEELNKHRQIWESHNISDYEMQFTHTCNCLDEVTAPRIALVENNEVVSQVATRFGPSISIGTEGYGVDSNNNKALRPELVSVWTVDELFDLVALEESRADFLEVEYTEGLGYPTLIRVDRNEQVADDEYTITLDVIIPADQLSCAAWVVDDSLKLTIVDEDTYDPIGCGTTVTVSDEAGFTETFVNDAPSCEDDEKIAMLGDRNGFYHLTIEKAGYDTLVIEDFGIGRGMCGTRTRDQYFTLSPQ
;
A
#
# COMPACT_ATOMS: atom_id res chain seq x y z
N MET A 1 -49.57 -60.45 -57.95
CA MET A 1 -49.56 -59.54 -56.80
C MET A 1 -48.11 -59.25 -56.43
N PHE A 2 -47.57 -58.09 -56.80
CA PHE A 2 -46.30 -57.58 -56.27
C PHE A 2 -46.45 -56.06 -56.22
N ARG A 3 -46.50 -55.48 -55.01
CA ARG A 3 -46.42 -54.04 -54.80
C ARG A 3 -45.36 -53.76 -53.74
N TYR A 4 -44.34 -53.04 -54.19
CA TYR A 4 -43.18 -52.58 -53.46
C TYR A 4 -43.58 -51.68 -52.28
N SER A 5 -43.08 -52.01 -51.09
CA SER A 5 -43.13 -51.14 -49.91
C SER A 5 -42.02 -50.10 -50.03
N LYS A 6 -42.37 -48.81 -50.06
CA LYS A 6 -41.40 -47.72 -49.95
C LYS A 6 -41.16 -47.43 -48.47
N LEU A 7 -39.92 -47.64 -48.02
CA LEU A 7 -39.40 -47.10 -46.77
C LEU A 7 -39.47 -45.57 -46.79
N ILE A 8 -40.10 -44.97 -45.79
CA ILE A 8 -39.95 -43.55 -45.47
C ILE A 8 -39.07 -43.48 -44.23
N ALA A 9 -37.82 -43.07 -44.41
CA ALA A 9 -36.91 -42.74 -43.33
C ALA A 9 -37.31 -41.36 -42.79
N ALA A 10 -37.75 -41.32 -41.53
CA ALA A 10 -37.95 -40.07 -40.79
C ALA A 10 -36.59 -39.62 -40.24
N ILE A 11 -36.07 -38.52 -40.77
CA ILE A 11 -34.86 -37.85 -40.29
C ILE A 11 -35.28 -37.04 -39.05
N PHE A 12 -34.90 -37.52 -37.86
CA PHE A 12 -34.94 -36.72 -36.64
C PHE A 12 -33.75 -35.73 -36.67
N ILE A 13 -34.03 -34.47 -36.95
CA ILE A 13 -33.07 -33.38 -36.75
C ILE A 13 -33.07 -33.07 -35.24
N SER A 14 -32.14 -33.69 -34.53
CA SER A 14 -31.80 -33.33 -33.15
C SER A 14 -31.14 -31.95 -33.18
N ALA A 15 -31.90 -30.92 -32.85
CA ALA A 15 -31.36 -29.59 -32.58
C ALA A 15 -30.62 -29.64 -31.24
N SER A 16 -29.31 -29.89 -31.29
CA SER A 16 -28.42 -29.67 -30.15
C SER A 16 -28.35 -28.16 -29.89
N LEU A 17 -29.10 -27.70 -28.90
CA LEU A 17 -28.89 -26.39 -28.30
C LEU A 17 -27.53 -26.44 -27.58
N THR A 18 -26.47 -26.00 -28.25
CA THR A 18 -25.25 -25.57 -27.57
C THR A 18 -25.60 -24.32 -26.80
N GLY A 19 -25.83 -24.46 -25.49
CA GLY A 19 -25.91 -23.33 -24.58
C GLY A 19 -24.55 -22.63 -24.56
N CYS A 20 -24.55 -21.33 -24.83
CA CYS A 20 -23.47 -20.45 -24.39
C CYS A 20 -23.40 -20.57 -22.86
N ASN A 21 -22.29 -21.11 -22.35
CA ASN A 21 -21.93 -20.92 -20.95
C ASN A 21 -21.44 -19.47 -20.86
N SER A 22 -22.24 -18.59 -20.28
CA SER A 22 -21.82 -17.23 -19.95
C SER A 22 -20.79 -17.33 -18.82
N ASP A 23 -19.54 -16.94 -19.11
CA ASP A 23 -18.43 -16.97 -18.12
C ASP A 23 -18.76 -16.14 -16.85
N SER A 24 -19.67 -15.17 -16.94
CA SER A 24 -20.12 -14.35 -15.80
C SER A 24 -20.75 -15.15 -14.65
N ASP A 25 -21.43 -16.26 -14.95
CA ASP A 25 -22.02 -17.10 -13.90
C ASP A 25 -20.91 -17.75 -13.04
N THR A 26 -19.73 -17.98 -13.62
CA THR A 26 -18.60 -18.61 -12.92
C THR A 26 -17.84 -17.63 -12.02
N THR A 27 -17.65 -16.37 -12.45
CA THR A 27 -16.96 -15.36 -11.64
C THR A 27 -17.75 -15.01 -10.38
N LEU A 28 -19.07 -14.80 -10.51
CA LEU A 28 -19.91 -14.46 -9.36
C LEU A 28 -20.07 -15.64 -8.38
N GLU A 29 -20.13 -16.88 -8.88
CA GLU A 29 -20.13 -18.08 -8.04
C GLU A 29 -18.81 -18.20 -7.25
N GLU A 30 -17.66 -18.05 -7.91
CA GLU A 30 -16.35 -18.08 -7.24
C GLU A 30 -16.19 -16.92 -6.24
N LEU A 31 -16.64 -15.71 -6.59
CA LEU A 31 -16.66 -14.55 -5.69
C LEU A 31 -17.41 -14.87 -4.40
N ASN A 32 -18.64 -15.37 -4.51
CA ASN A 32 -19.48 -15.67 -3.34
C ASN A 32 -18.90 -16.80 -2.49
N LYS A 33 -18.35 -17.84 -3.12
CA LYS A 33 -17.67 -18.94 -2.44
C LYS A 33 -16.46 -18.43 -1.64
N HIS A 34 -15.61 -17.61 -2.25
CA HIS A 34 -14.41 -17.09 -1.60
C HIS A 34 -14.71 -16.05 -0.52
N ARG A 35 -15.73 -15.21 -0.71
CA ARG A 35 -16.27 -14.32 0.34
C ARG A 35 -16.74 -15.12 1.56
N GLN A 36 -17.48 -16.20 1.36
CA GLN A 36 -17.93 -17.07 2.46
C GLN A 36 -16.76 -17.71 3.22
N ILE A 37 -15.68 -18.10 2.54
CA ILE A 37 -14.47 -18.62 3.19
C ILE A 37 -13.87 -17.53 4.08
N TRP A 38 -13.66 -16.32 3.56
CA TRP A 38 -13.12 -15.20 4.32
C TRP A 38 -13.97 -14.86 5.55
N GLU A 39 -15.29 -14.69 5.36
CA GLU A 39 -16.23 -14.38 6.44
C GLU A 39 -16.24 -15.46 7.53
N SER A 40 -16.03 -16.73 7.17
CA SER A 40 -16.00 -17.83 8.14
C SER A 40 -14.83 -17.78 9.12
N HIS A 41 -13.74 -17.09 8.77
CA HIS A 41 -12.60 -16.88 9.65
C HIS A 41 -12.81 -15.75 10.66
N ASN A 42 -13.81 -14.88 10.46
CA ASN A 42 -14.14 -13.76 11.35
C ASN A 42 -12.92 -12.87 11.65
N ILE A 43 -12.12 -12.57 10.62
CA ILE A 43 -10.95 -11.71 10.68
C ILE A 43 -11.40 -10.27 10.45
N SER A 44 -11.07 -9.37 11.38
CA SER A 44 -11.35 -7.92 11.26
C SER A 44 -10.15 -7.04 11.60
N ASP A 45 -9.12 -7.63 12.21
CA ASP A 45 -7.85 -7.00 12.53
C ASP A 45 -6.73 -7.77 11.81
N TYR A 46 -6.01 -7.10 10.93
CA TYR A 46 -4.94 -7.71 10.14
C TYR A 46 -4.02 -6.66 9.52
N GLU A 47 -2.85 -7.11 9.09
CA GLU A 47 -1.96 -6.32 8.25
C GLU A 47 -1.89 -6.94 6.86
N MET A 48 -1.84 -6.11 5.81
CA MET A 48 -1.75 -6.60 4.44
C MET A 48 -0.73 -5.84 3.59
N GLN A 49 -0.10 -6.55 2.66
CA GLN A 49 0.70 -5.96 1.58
C GLN A 49 -0.19 -5.74 0.37
N PHE A 50 -0.28 -4.49 -0.07
CA PHE A 50 -1.22 -4.01 -1.07
C PHE A 50 -0.48 -3.23 -2.16
N THR A 51 -0.79 -3.50 -3.43
CA THR A 51 -0.33 -2.69 -4.57
C THR A 51 -1.51 -2.37 -5.47
N HIS A 52 -1.55 -1.14 -6.01
CA HIS A 52 -2.55 -0.70 -6.98
C HIS A 52 -1.86 -0.09 -8.20
N THR A 53 -1.68 -0.90 -9.24
CA THR A 53 -1.06 -0.47 -10.50
C THR A 53 -2.10 0.13 -11.42
N CYS A 54 -1.89 1.37 -11.85
CA CYS A 54 -2.70 2.10 -12.83
C CYS A 54 -1.86 3.23 -13.43
N ASN A 55 -2.35 3.92 -14.45
CA ASN A 55 -1.75 5.18 -14.91
C ASN A 55 -2.10 6.34 -13.95
N CYS A 56 -1.59 6.23 -12.73
CA CYS A 56 -1.86 7.13 -11.60
C CYS A 56 -0.55 7.72 -11.04
N LEU A 57 -0.67 8.63 -10.08
CA LEU A 57 0.48 9.17 -9.35
C LEU A 57 1.25 8.07 -8.60
N ASP A 58 2.56 8.28 -8.42
CA ASP A 58 3.46 7.34 -7.76
C ASP A 58 3.00 6.97 -6.34
N GLU A 59 2.38 7.88 -5.60
CA GLU A 59 1.85 7.59 -4.26
C GLU A 59 0.71 6.56 -4.28
N VAL A 60 -0.06 6.50 -5.37
CA VAL A 60 -1.14 5.53 -5.55
C VAL A 60 -0.58 4.15 -5.89
N THR A 61 0.46 4.12 -6.71
CA THR A 61 1.06 2.89 -7.24
C THR A 61 2.14 2.29 -6.34
N ALA A 62 2.62 3.05 -5.35
CA ALA A 62 3.55 2.58 -4.34
C ALA A 62 3.03 1.34 -3.60
N PRO A 63 3.86 0.27 -3.46
CA PRO A 63 3.57 -0.85 -2.58
C PRO A 63 3.41 -0.38 -1.14
N ARG A 64 2.32 -0.84 -0.51
CA ARG A 64 1.91 -0.40 0.82
C ARG A 64 1.71 -1.56 1.77
N ILE A 65 2.10 -1.35 3.02
CA ILE A 65 1.64 -2.15 4.15
C ILE A 65 0.48 -1.38 4.78
N ALA A 66 -0.71 -1.97 4.82
CA ALA A 66 -1.88 -1.40 5.46
C ALA A 66 -2.24 -2.19 6.72
N LEU A 67 -2.50 -1.46 7.81
CA LEU A 67 -3.05 -1.99 9.05
C LEU A 67 -4.55 -1.75 9.03
N VAL A 68 -5.29 -2.83 9.17
CA VAL A 68 -6.75 -2.85 9.29
C VAL A 68 -7.11 -3.20 10.72
N GLU A 69 -7.91 -2.36 11.37
CA GLU A 69 -8.47 -2.60 12.70
C GLU A 69 -9.99 -2.44 12.62
N ASN A 70 -10.75 -3.40 13.15
CA ASN A 70 -12.22 -3.44 13.06
C ASN A 70 -12.76 -3.24 11.63
N ASN A 71 -12.08 -3.82 10.63
CA ASN A 71 -12.41 -3.69 9.20
C ASN A 71 -12.32 -2.25 8.66
N GLU A 72 -11.46 -1.42 9.24
CA GLU A 72 -11.14 -0.07 8.76
C GLU A 72 -9.62 0.08 8.58
N VAL A 73 -9.17 0.70 7.48
CA VAL A 73 -7.75 1.01 7.28
C VAL A 73 -7.35 2.17 8.20
N VAL A 74 -6.65 1.86 9.29
CA VAL A 74 -6.24 2.84 10.31
C VAL A 74 -4.81 3.36 10.13
N SER A 75 -4.00 2.68 9.32
CA SER A 75 -2.64 3.10 8.99
C SER A 75 -2.22 2.47 7.66
N GLN A 76 -1.45 3.20 6.87
CA GLN A 76 -0.79 2.65 5.70
C GLN A 76 0.60 3.26 5.53
N VAL A 77 1.52 2.43 5.08
CA VAL A 77 2.93 2.78 4.95
C VAL A 77 3.41 2.36 3.58
N ALA A 78 3.88 3.30 2.77
CA ALA A 78 4.61 2.99 1.55
C ALA A 78 5.99 2.43 1.94
N THR A 79 6.28 1.18 1.55
CA THR A 79 7.48 0.42 2.04
C THR A 79 8.58 0.28 1.00
N ARG A 80 8.28 0.55 -0.27
CA ARG A 80 9.26 0.69 -1.34
C ARG A 80 8.85 1.86 -2.22
N PHE A 81 9.22 3.06 -1.78
CA PHE A 81 9.57 4.06 -2.77
C PHE A 81 10.77 3.50 -3.54
N GLY A 82 10.63 3.24 -4.84
CA GLY A 82 11.79 3.41 -5.72
C GLY A 82 12.31 4.85 -5.57
N PRO A 83 13.43 5.25 -6.18
CA PRO A 83 13.80 6.67 -6.22
C PRO A 83 12.74 7.46 -7.01
N SER A 84 11.59 7.74 -6.40
CA SER A 84 10.61 8.69 -6.91
C SER A 84 11.01 10.03 -6.33
N ILE A 85 11.70 10.74 -7.21
CA ILE A 85 11.70 12.19 -7.36
C ILE A 85 10.52 12.81 -6.60
N SER A 86 10.79 13.26 -5.38
CA SER A 86 10.05 14.39 -4.85
C SER A 86 10.51 15.58 -5.67
N ILE A 87 9.64 16.13 -6.54
CA ILE A 87 9.94 17.41 -7.19
C ILE A 87 9.95 18.46 -6.07
N GLY A 88 11.18 18.77 -5.66
CA GLY A 88 11.53 19.55 -4.49
C GLY A 88 12.94 19.16 -4.06
N THR A 89 13.89 19.41 -4.96
CA THR A 89 15.34 19.30 -4.76
C THR A 89 15.91 17.88 -4.65
N GLU A 90 16.88 17.60 -5.53
CA GLU A 90 17.56 16.32 -5.68
C GLU A 90 18.35 15.97 -4.41
N GLY A 91 17.94 14.89 -3.73
CA GLY A 91 18.68 14.26 -2.64
C GLY A 91 18.69 12.76 -2.85
N TYR A 92 19.73 12.23 -3.52
CA TYR A 92 19.88 10.81 -3.79
C TYR A 92 20.42 10.08 -2.55
N GLY A 93 19.52 9.74 -1.62
CA GLY A 93 19.79 8.83 -0.50
C GLY A 93 18.92 7.58 -0.63
N VAL A 94 19.45 6.51 -1.22
CA VAL A 94 18.74 5.22 -1.34
C VAL A 94 19.03 4.40 -0.09
N ASP A 95 18.39 4.72 1.04
CA ASP A 95 18.22 3.74 2.11
C ASP A 95 16.92 2.97 1.89
N SER A 96 17.04 1.66 2.01
CA SER A 96 16.01 0.64 1.88
C SER A 96 14.81 0.79 2.83
N ASN A 97 14.88 1.65 3.85
CA ASN A 97 13.86 1.80 4.90
C ASN A 97 13.22 3.21 4.98
N ASN A 98 12.89 3.83 3.85
CA ASN A 98 12.10 5.08 3.82
C ASN A 98 10.58 4.82 3.91
N ASN A 99 10.15 4.22 5.02
CA ASN A 99 8.74 3.98 5.31
C ASN A 99 7.99 5.31 5.43
N LYS A 100 7.14 5.65 4.47
CA LYS A 100 6.34 6.89 4.51
C LYS A 100 4.90 6.54 4.89
N ALA A 101 4.42 7.07 6.02
CA ALA A 101 3.00 7.00 6.32
C ALA A 101 2.21 7.82 5.32
N LEU A 102 1.12 7.27 4.81
CA LEU A 102 0.19 7.98 3.95
C LEU A 102 -1.15 8.10 4.66
N ARG A 103 -1.81 9.22 4.42
CA ARG A 103 -3.15 9.53 4.91
C ARG A 103 -4.18 8.66 4.19
N PRO A 104 -4.92 7.77 4.90
CA PRO A 104 -5.99 6.97 4.29
C PRO A 104 -7.04 7.79 3.55
N GLU A 105 -7.27 9.03 3.98
CA GLU A 105 -8.18 9.98 3.35
C GLU A 105 -7.65 10.59 2.03
N LEU A 106 -6.33 10.53 1.78
CA LEU A 106 -5.71 11.08 0.56
C LEU A 106 -5.39 10.01 -0.47
N VAL A 107 -5.00 8.81 -0.02
CA VAL A 107 -4.65 7.70 -0.90
C VAL A 107 -5.36 6.45 -0.41
N SER A 108 -6.31 5.94 -1.19
CA SER A 108 -7.13 4.82 -0.75
C SER A 108 -6.37 3.50 -0.81
N VAL A 109 -6.63 2.67 0.20
CA VAL A 109 -6.38 1.24 0.25
C VAL A 109 -7.71 0.60 0.61
N TRP A 110 -8.07 -0.50 -0.03
CA TRP A 110 -9.32 -1.22 0.26
C TRP A 110 -9.04 -2.40 1.19
N THR A 111 -9.88 -2.56 2.20
CA THR A 111 -10.00 -3.78 3.00
C THR A 111 -10.40 -4.98 2.13
N VAL A 112 -10.25 -6.20 2.64
CA VAL A 112 -10.65 -7.41 1.90
C VAL A 112 -12.15 -7.39 1.57
N ASP A 113 -12.98 -6.92 2.50
CA ASP A 113 -14.41 -6.80 2.31
C ASP A 113 -14.75 -5.79 1.20
N GLU A 114 -14.10 -4.63 1.21
CA GLU A 114 -14.24 -3.62 0.15
C GLU A 114 -13.75 -4.13 -1.20
N LEU A 115 -12.73 -4.98 -1.24
CA LEU A 115 -12.26 -5.61 -2.48
C LEU A 115 -13.27 -6.60 -3.04
N PHE A 116 -13.94 -7.39 -2.19
CA PHE A 116 -15.03 -8.23 -2.67
C PHE A 116 -16.20 -7.41 -3.24
N ASP A 117 -16.49 -6.25 -2.65
CA ASP A 117 -17.50 -5.32 -3.17
C ASP A 117 -17.05 -4.66 -4.48
N LEU A 118 -15.77 -4.33 -4.60
CA LEU A 118 -15.17 -3.83 -5.83
C LEU A 118 -15.28 -4.87 -6.96
N VAL A 119 -14.93 -6.12 -6.69
CA VAL A 119 -15.06 -7.22 -7.68
C VAL A 119 -16.50 -7.38 -8.13
N ALA A 120 -17.48 -7.38 -7.19
CA ALA A 120 -18.90 -7.46 -7.54
C ALA A 120 -19.35 -6.30 -8.43
N LEU A 121 -18.83 -5.09 -8.17
CA LEU A 121 -19.11 -3.91 -8.98
C LEU A 121 -18.50 -4.04 -10.39
N GLU A 122 -17.22 -4.42 -10.49
CA GLU A 122 -16.52 -4.51 -11.77
C GLU A 122 -17.05 -5.63 -12.66
N GLU A 123 -17.47 -6.76 -12.10
CA GLU A 123 -18.13 -7.85 -12.84
C GLU A 123 -19.38 -7.36 -13.61
N SER A 124 -20.04 -6.31 -13.11
CA SER A 124 -21.23 -5.76 -13.76
C SER A 124 -20.95 -4.74 -14.87
N ARG A 125 -19.71 -4.26 -15.01
CA ARG A 125 -19.40 -3.08 -15.86
C ARG A 125 -18.10 -3.13 -16.64
N ALA A 126 -17.16 -4.00 -16.29
CA ALA A 126 -15.88 -4.09 -16.97
C ALA A 126 -15.98 -4.98 -18.21
N ASP A 127 -15.29 -4.60 -19.28
CA ASP A 127 -15.16 -5.45 -20.46
C ASP A 127 -14.25 -6.67 -20.17
N PHE A 128 -13.28 -6.51 -19.26
CA PHE A 128 -12.44 -7.60 -18.76
C PHE A 128 -12.24 -7.52 -17.24
N LEU A 129 -12.45 -8.67 -16.58
CA LEU A 129 -12.16 -8.88 -15.16
C LEU A 129 -11.50 -10.25 -14.97
N GLU A 130 -10.36 -10.25 -14.28
CA GLU A 130 -9.69 -11.47 -13.81
C GLU A 130 -9.44 -11.33 -12.31
N VAL A 131 -9.83 -12.35 -11.55
CA VAL A 131 -9.66 -12.40 -10.10
C VAL A 131 -9.05 -13.73 -9.69
N GLU A 132 -8.02 -13.67 -8.86
CA GLU A 132 -7.44 -14.84 -8.19
C GLU A 132 -7.68 -14.74 -6.68
N TYR A 133 -7.86 -15.87 -6.03
CA TYR A 133 -8.11 -15.95 -4.59
C TYR A 133 -7.18 -16.94 -3.90
N THR A 134 -6.96 -16.75 -2.60
CA THR A 134 -6.33 -17.79 -1.78
C THR A 134 -7.29 -18.94 -1.48
N GLU A 135 -6.80 -20.18 -1.50
CA GLU A 135 -7.60 -21.35 -1.09
C GLU A 135 -7.85 -21.40 0.42
N GLY A 136 -6.93 -20.87 1.24
CA GLY A 136 -6.98 -20.99 2.71
C GLY A 136 -7.87 -19.94 3.39
N LEU A 137 -7.60 -18.66 3.11
CA LEU A 137 -8.31 -17.54 3.73
C LEU A 137 -9.41 -16.95 2.83
N GLY A 138 -9.43 -17.25 1.54
CA GLY A 138 -10.48 -16.83 0.62
C GLY A 138 -10.34 -15.41 0.07
N TYR A 139 -9.42 -14.58 0.58
CA TYR A 139 -9.25 -13.21 0.07
C TYR A 139 -8.71 -13.16 -1.37
N PRO A 140 -9.05 -12.12 -2.15
CA PRO A 140 -8.52 -11.93 -3.51
C PRO A 140 -7.03 -11.55 -3.47
N THR A 141 -6.19 -12.25 -4.21
CA THR A 141 -4.75 -11.96 -4.35
C THR A 141 -4.42 -11.12 -5.57
N LEU A 142 -5.26 -11.19 -6.60
CA LEU A 142 -5.13 -10.44 -7.84
C LEU A 142 -6.52 -9.99 -8.29
N ILE A 143 -6.66 -8.73 -8.68
CA ILE A 143 -7.82 -8.19 -9.37
C ILE A 143 -7.29 -7.38 -10.55
N ARG A 144 -7.54 -7.84 -11.78
CA ARG A 144 -7.16 -7.14 -13.01
C ARG A 144 -8.42 -6.71 -13.72
N VAL A 145 -8.51 -5.41 -14.01
CA VAL A 145 -9.68 -4.79 -14.61
C VAL A 145 -9.24 -4.00 -15.83
N ASP A 146 -9.96 -4.18 -16.92
CA ASP A 146 -9.99 -3.26 -18.05
C ASP A 146 -11.47 -2.94 -18.27
N ARG A 147 -11.85 -1.68 -18.00
CA ARG A 147 -13.26 -1.30 -17.97
C ARG A 147 -13.81 -1.14 -19.37
N ASN A 148 -12.97 -0.73 -20.31
CA ASN A 148 -13.30 -0.60 -21.71
C ASN A 148 -12.05 -0.83 -22.55
N GLU A 149 -11.98 -1.97 -23.24
CA GLU A 149 -10.79 -2.39 -24.01
C GLU A 149 -10.41 -1.41 -25.15
N GLN A 150 -11.23 -0.38 -25.39
CA GLN A 150 -11.03 0.67 -26.39
C GLN A 150 -10.58 2.01 -25.79
N VAL A 151 -10.48 2.14 -24.48
CA VAL A 151 -10.11 3.36 -23.75
C VAL A 151 -8.83 3.12 -22.99
N ALA A 152 -7.75 3.80 -23.38
CA ALA A 152 -6.52 3.75 -22.62
C ALA A 152 -6.67 4.40 -21.23
N ASP A 153 -5.88 3.92 -20.27
CA ASP A 153 -5.71 4.48 -18.93
C ASP A 153 -6.89 4.26 -17.99
N ASP A 154 -7.85 3.39 -18.35
CA ASP A 154 -8.93 2.95 -17.46
C ASP A 154 -8.67 1.59 -16.80
N GLU A 155 -7.59 0.93 -17.21
CA GLU A 155 -7.14 -0.36 -16.72
C GLU A 155 -6.39 -0.21 -15.40
N TYR A 156 -6.61 -1.16 -14.50
CA TYR A 156 -5.87 -1.22 -13.26
C TYR A 156 -5.68 -2.65 -12.77
N THR A 157 -4.72 -2.83 -11.87
CA THR A 157 -4.44 -4.10 -11.22
C THR A 157 -4.23 -3.87 -9.74
N ILE A 158 -4.95 -4.62 -8.91
CA ILE A 158 -4.74 -4.67 -7.46
C ILE A 158 -4.12 -6.02 -7.11
N THR A 159 -3.07 -6.02 -6.29
CA THR A 159 -2.49 -7.23 -5.72
C THR A 159 -2.45 -7.18 -4.20
N LEU A 160 -2.82 -8.30 -3.58
CA LEU A 160 -2.66 -8.55 -2.15
C LEU A 160 -1.75 -9.75 -1.96
N ASP A 161 -0.47 -9.49 -1.67
CA ASP A 161 0.54 -10.54 -1.63
C ASP A 161 0.46 -11.37 -0.34
N VAL A 162 0.25 -10.69 0.79
CA VAL A 162 0.27 -11.30 2.12
C VAL A 162 -0.75 -10.60 3.00
N ILE A 163 -1.56 -11.39 3.71
CA ILE A 163 -2.36 -10.96 4.86
C ILE A 163 -1.87 -11.68 6.11
N ILE A 164 -1.69 -10.93 7.19
CA ILE A 164 -1.32 -11.45 8.51
C ILE A 164 -2.43 -11.07 9.48
N PRO A 165 -3.32 -12.01 9.85
CA PRO A 165 -4.31 -11.79 10.90
C PRO A 165 -3.65 -11.49 12.25
N ALA A 166 -4.29 -10.65 13.06
CA ALA A 166 -3.73 -10.23 14.35
C ALA A 166 -3.48 -11.39 15.33
N ASP A 167 -4.33 -12.41 15.32
CA ASP A 167 -4.21 -13.59 16.17
C ASP A 167 -3.06 -14.54 15.76
N GLN A 168 -2.52 -14.37 14.54
CA GLN A 168 -1.36 -15.10 14.03
C GLN A 168 -0.04 -14.35 14.29
N LEU A 169 -0.11 -13.12 14.78
CA LEU A 169 1.06 -12.29 15.03
C LEU A 169 1.53 -12.42 16.48
N SER A 170 2.83 -12.62 16.66
CA SER A 170 3.47 -12.49 17.98
C SER A 170 4.46 -11.35 17.94
N CYS A 171 4.09 -10.22 18.55
CA CYS A 171 4.98 -9.07 18.64
C CYS A 171 6.05 -9.33 19.70
N ALA A 172 7.31 -9.16 19.33
CA ALA A 172 8.40 -9.18 20.28
C ALA A 172 8.25 -7.97 21.23
N ALA A 173 8.04 -8.22 22.53
CA ALA A 173 7.71 -7.19 23.52
C ALA A 173 8.87 -6.20 23.86
N TRP A 174 9.95 -6.15 23.07
CA TRP A 174 11.23 -5.56 23.50
C TRP A 174 11.98 -4.75 22.44
N VAL A 175 11.35 -4.39 21.31
CA VAL A 175 11.99 -3.51 20.32
C VAL A 175 11.21 -2.19 20.30
N VAL A 176 11.60 -1.28 21.19
CA VAL A 176 11.33 0.15 20.97
C VAL A 176 12.48 0.61 20.09
N ASP A 177 12.24 0.69 18.80
CA ASP A 177 13.15 1.38 17.88
C ASP A 177 12.67 2.82 17.75
N ASP A 178 13.60 3.76 17.57
CA ASP A 178 13.23 5.14 17.28
C ASP A 178 12.52 5.19 15.94
N SER A 179 11.29 5.70 15.95
CA SER A 179 10.41 5.69 14.79
C SER A 179 10.92 6.58 13.66
N LEU A 180 11.80 7.53 13.97
CA LEU A 180 12.46 8.39 13.00
C LEU A 180 13.98 8.34 13.20
N LYS A 181 14.68 8.07 12.10
CA LYS A 181 16.13 8.20 11.98
C LYS A 181 16.45 9.17 10.86
N LEU A 182 17.17 10.24 11.17
CA LEU A 182 17.51 11.30 10.22
C LEU A 182 19.00 11.26 9.90
N THR A 183 19.32 11.42 8.61
CA THR A 183 20.67 11.81 8.15
C THR A 183 20.56 13.16 7.46
N ILE A 184 21.41 14.11 7.84
CA ILE A 184 21.38 15.47 7.27
C ILE A 184 22.63 15.65 6.42
N VAL A 185 22.44 16.07 5.16
CA VAL A 185 23.51 16.23 4.17
C VAL A 185 23.50 17.62 3.56
N ASP A 186 24.67 18.06 3.11
CA ASP A 186 24.84 19.29 2.33
C ASP A 186 24.26 19.11 0.92
N GLU A 187 23.56 20.12 0.38
CA GLU A 187 22.97 20.07 -0.97
C GLU A 187 24.01 19.99 -2.09
N ASP A 188 25.11 20.71 -1.96
CA ASP A 188 26.09 20.83 -3.02
C ASP A 188 27.05 19.63 -3.03
N THR A 189 27.48 19.18 -1.83
CA THR A 189 28.49 18.12 -1.71
C THR A 189 27.92 16.75 -1.40
N TYR A 190 26.70 16.67 -0.85
CA TYR A 190 26.10 15.46 -0.27
C TYR A 190 26.89 14.86 0.90
N ASP A 191 27.86 15.60 1.46
CA ASP A 191 28.55 15.16 2.66
C ASP A 191 27.60 15.26 3.87
N PRO A 192 27.68 14.31 4.82
CA PRO A 192 26.95 14.44 6.08
C PRO A 192 27.35 15.72 6.81
N ILE A 193 26.37 16.39 7.42
CA ILE A 193 26.53 17.64 8.16
C ILE A 193 25.72 17.64 9.47
N GLY A 194 25.52 16.46 10.06
CA GLY A 194 24.65 16.25 11.21
C GLY A 194 25.05 17.04 12.46
N CYS A 195 26.32 17.37 12.69
CA CYS A 195 26.73 18.10 13.88
C CYS A 195 26.30 19.58 13.84
N GLY A 196 25.89 20.13 14.97
CA GLY A 196 25.41 21.50 15.12
C GLY A 196 24.02 21.73 14.51
N THR A 197 23.31 20.65 14.15
CA THR A 197 21.93 20.71 13.69
C THR A 197 20.98 20.72 14.88
N THR A 198 19.86 21.43 14.73
CA THR A 198 18.70 21.35 15.63
C THR A 198 17.53 20.82 14.83
N VAL A 199 16.91 19.76 15.33
CA VAL A 199 15.72 19.14 14.74
C VAL A 199 14.57 19.31 15.72
N THR A 200 13.46 19.88 15.25
CA THR A 200 12.24 19.99 16.04
C THR A 200 11.10 19.27 15.33
N VAL A 201 10.39 18.42 16.06
CA VAL A 201 9.17 17.75 15.62
C VAL A 201 8.00 18.25 16.46
N SER A 202 6.84 18.48 15.85
CA SER A 202 5.61 18.81 16.56
C SER A 202 4.36 18.25 15.87
N ASP A 203 3.28 18.03 16.62
CA ASP A 203 1.98 17.65 16.06
C ASP A 203 0.87 18.65 16.43
N GLU A 204 -0.28 18.53 15.77
CA GLU A 204 -1.45 19.39 16.02
C GLU A 204 -2.06 19.19 17.42
N ALA A 205 -1.78 18.04 18.07
CA ALA A 205 -2.23 17.74 19.42
C ALA A 205 -1.35 18.42 20.50
N GLY A 206 -0.29 19.13 20.09
CA GLY A 206 0.59 19.89 20.97
C GLY A 206 1.80 19.10 21.48
N PHE A 207 2.09 17.93 20.94
CA PHE A 207 3.38 17.27 21.17
C PHE A 207 4.49 18.08 20.53
N THR A 208 5.65 18.14 21.20
CA THR A 208 6.87 18.68 20.62
C THR A 208 8.09 17.98 21.19
N GLU A 209 9.06 17.71 20.33
CA GLU A 209 10.36 17.15 20.68
C GLU A 209 11.44 17.90 19.91
N THR A 210 12.49 18.33 20.60
CA THR A 210 13.64 19.00 20.00
C THR A 210 14.91 18.23 20.34
N PHE A 211 15.69 17.90 19.31
CA PHE A 211 17.03 17.34 19.43
C PHE A 211 18.07 18.35 18.95
N VAL A 212 19.13 18.54 19.71
CA VAL A 212 20.27 19.42 19.35
C VAL A 212 21.52 18.54 19.29
N ASN A 213 22.14 18.45 18.11
CA ASN A 213 23.34 17.65 17.91
C ASN A 213 24.62 18.46 18.14
N ASP A 214 24.84 19.02 19.33
CA ASP A 214 25.96 19.95 19.62
C ASP A 214 26.97 19.38 20.63
N ALA A 215 26.97 18.07 20.85
CA ALA A 215 27.93 17.42 21.72
C ALA A 215 29.37 17.68 21.24
N PRO A 216 30.37 17.85 22.14
CA PRO A 216 31.77 18.04 21.74
C PRO A 216 32.37 16.90 20.91
N SER A 217 31.72 15.74 20.89
CA SER A 217 32.07 14.54 20.14
C SER A 217 30.99 14.17 19.11
N CYS A 218 30.17 15.13 18.69
CA CYS A 218 29.21 14.92 17.61
C CYS A 218 29.97 14.46 16.35
N GLU A 219 29.39 13.52 15.62
CA GLU A 219 29.87 13.13 14.30
C GLU A 219 28.82 13.53 13.28
N ASP A 220 29.26 14.03 12.13
CA ASP A 220 28.34 14.53 11.09
C ASP A 220 27.52 13.41 10.43
N ASP A 221 28.00 12.17 10.49
CA ASP A 221 27.36 10.98 9.92
C ASP A 221 26.53 10.17 10.92
N GLU A 222 26.50 10.57 12.20
CA GLU A 222 25.65 9.92 13.20
C GLU A 222 24.17 10.21 12.93
N LYS A 223 23.36 9.14 12.85
CA LYS A 223 21.92 9.29 12.65
C LYS A 223 21.27 9.88 13.89
N ILE A 224 20.48 10.93 13.69
CA ILE A 224 19.65 11.51 14.75
C ILE A 224 18.43 10.62 14.90
N ALA A 225 18.19 10.12 16.11
CA ALA A 225 17.07 9.24 16.42
C ALA A 225 16.04 9.98 17.28
N MET A 226 14.76 9.95 16.88
CA MET A 226 13.68 10.72 17.51
C MET A 226 12.36 9.93 17.53
N LEU A 227 11.38 10.47 18.26
CA LEU A 227 9.99 10.03 18.33
C LEU A 227 9.73 8.72 19.07
N GLY A 228 10.75 7.99 19.54
CA GLY A 228 10.53 6.74 20.28
C GLY A 228 9.59 5.81 19.51
N ASP A 229 8.49 5.35 20.12
CA ASP A 229 7.43 4.53 19.50
C ASP A 229 6.21 5.34 19.00
N ARG A 230 6.35 6.65 18.77
CA ARG A 230 5.22 7.49 18.36
C ARG A 230 4.99 7.45 16.85
N ASN A 231 3.81 7.02 16.42
CA ASN A 231 3.31 7.21 15.06
C ASN A 231 2.45 8.47 14.93
N GLY A 232 2.23 8.94 13.71
CA GLY A 232 1.40 10.11 13.42
C GLY A 232 1.96 10.95 12.30
N PHE A 233 1.40 12.14 12.15
CA PHE A 233 1.85 13.14 11.19
C PHE A 233 2.35 14.35 11.95
N TYR A 234 3.51 14.87 11.52
CA TYR A 234 4.23 15.89 12.25
C TYR A 234 4.68 17.03 11.35
N HIS A 235 4.85 18.19 11.94
CA HIS A 235 5.64 19.28 11.41
C HIS A 235 7.11 19.09 11.84
N LEU A 236 8.02 18.99 10.87
CA LEU A 236 9.46 18.86 11.09
C LEU A 236 10.16 20.16 10.69
N THR A 237 11.03 20.68 11.57
CA THR A 237 11.93 21.80 11.29
C THR A 237 13.37 21.36 11.51
N ILE A 238 14.26 21.64 10.55
CA ILE A 238 15.70 21.37 10.65
C ILE A 238 16.47 22.67 10.45
N GLU A 239 17.33 22.99 11.41
CA GLU A 239 18.11 24.22 11.44
C GLU A 239 19.60 23.91 11.63
N LYS A 240 20.46 24.62 10.91
CA LYS A 240 21.92 24.58 11.08
C LYS A 240 22.50 25.94 10.71
N ALA A 241 23.47 26.43 11.49
CA ALA A 241 24.12 27.69 11.19
C ALA A 241 24.82 27.65 9.81
N GLY A 242 24.56 28.65 8.96
CA GLY A 242 25.09 28.72 7.59
C GLY A 242 24.24 28.04 6.53
N TYR A 243 23.07 27.49 6.90
CA TYR A 243 22.13 26.82 6.00
C TYR A 243 20.73 27.42 6.14
N ASP A 244 19.93 27.28 5.10
CA ASP A 244 18.50 27.59 5.14
C ASP A 244 17.74 26.60 6.02
N THR A 245 16.73 27.10 6.74
CA THR A 245 15.85 26.27 7.56
C THR A 245 14.96 25.41 6.66
N LEU A 246 14.99 24.09 6.85
CA LEU A 246 14.09 23.16 6.19
C LEU A 246 12.83 22.96 7.04
N VAL A 247 11.65 23.03 6.41
CA VAL A 247 10.35 22.84 7.03
C VAL A 247 9.52 21.82 6.26
N ILE A 248 8.91 20.87 6.97
CA ILE A 248 8.04 19.82 6.39
C ILE A 248 6.76 19.72 7.21
N GLU A 249 5.62 20.08 6.62
CA GLU A 249 4.34 20.24 7.34
C GLU A 249 3.56 18.92 7.56
N ASP A 250 3.87 17.85 6.81
CA ASP A 250 3.11 16.60 6.85
C ASP A 250 4.04 15.37 6.83
N PHE A 251 4.94 15.32 7.81
CA PHE A 251 5.90 14.23 7.95
C PHE A 251 5.27 13.03 8.66
N GLY A 252 4.88 12.02 7.88
CA GLY A 252 4.22 10.82 8.39
C GLY A 252 5.17 9.73 8.91
N ILE A 253 4.89 9.26 10.14
CA ILE A 253 5.43 8.05 10.76
C ILE A 253 4.31 7.01 10.88
N GLY A 254 4.54 5.86 10.24
CA GLY A 254 3.54 4.81 10.15
C GLY A 254 3.56 3.88 11.34
N ARG A 255 2.45 3.18 11.57
CA ARG A 255 2.42 2.01 12.45
C ARG A 255 1.98 0.76 11.70
N GLY A 256 2.53 -0.36 12.11
CA GLY A 256 1.99 -1.68 11.85
C GLY A 256 1.44 -2.28 13.14
N MET A 257 1.10 -3.56 13.07
CA MET A 257 0.46 -4.27 14.17
C MET A 257 1.36 -4.50 15.40
N CYS A 258 2.68 -4.42 15.23
CA CYS A 258 3.67 -4.57 16.32
C CYS A 258 4.32 -3.26 16.78
N GLY A 259 3.74 -2.11 16.44
CA GLY A 259 4.30 -0.80 16.77
C GLY A 259 4.66 -0.02 15.52
N THR A 260 5.56 0.94 15.66
CA THR A 260 5.90 1.86 14.56
C THR A 260 6.72 1.19 13.48
N ARG A 261 6.61 1.74 12.27
CA ARG A 261 7.47 1.41 11.14
C ARG A 261 8.52 2.51 11.05
N THR A 262 9.73 2.20 11.52
CA THR A 262 10.87 3.13 11.50
C THR A 262 11.03 3.73 10.11
N ARG A 263 11.12 5.06 10.07
CA ARG A 263 11.41 5.83 8.86
C ARG A 263 12.84 6.34 8.93
N ASP A 264 13.67 5.85 8.03
CA ASP A 264 15.04 6.30 7.84
C ASP A 264 15.08 7.28 6.66
N GLN A 265 15.42 8.54 6.92
CA GLN A 265 15.26 9.62 5.95
C GLN A 265 16.49 10.52 5.88
N TYR A 266 16.92 10.79 4.64
CA TYR A 266 17.91 11.81 4.33
C TYR A 266 17.21 13.15 4.13
N PHE A 267 17.78 14.20 4.71
CA PHE A 267 17.38 15.57 4.48
C PHE A 267 18.55 16.36 3.95
N THR A 268 18.29 17.15 2.93
CA THR A 268 19.28 18.01 2.32
C THR A 268 19.07 19.44 2.81
N LEU A 269 20.14 20.12 3.23
CA LEU A 269 20.10 21.54 3.58
C LEU A 269 20.89 22.37 2.56
N SER A 270 20.28 23.46 2.10
CA SER A 270 20.87 24.43 1.19
C SER A 270 21.76 25.42 1.97
N PRO A 271 23.02 25.63 1.58
CA PRO A 271 23.86 26.69 2.15
C PRO A 271 23.31 28.10 1.86
N GLN A 272 23.55 29.06 2.76
CA GLN A 272 23.18 30.48 2.62
C GLN A 272 24.14 31.31 1.75
#